data_AF-A0A8J4Q517-F1
#
_entry.id   AF-A0A8J4Q517-F1
#
_cell.length_a   1.000
_cell.length_b   1.000
_cell.length_c   1.000
_cell.angle_alpha   90.00
_cell.angle_beta   90.00
_cell.angle_gamma   90.00
#
_symmetry.space_group_name_H-M   'P 1'
#
loop_
_entity.id
_entity.type
_entity.pdbx_description
1 polymer ?
#
loop_
_entity_poly.entity_id
_entity_poly.type
_entity_poly.pdbx_seq_one_letter_code
_entity_poly.pdbx_strand_id
1 'polypeptide(L)'
;MYVLLITRSRRHFPPNNFLVKIESYSLLSETGLEYKSDVFEAGGRLSLYPKGIEKTNENGHISLYLGIAETEELPLGWEVNAGFRLFVFDQIRDEYLTVQDGRGGGAIKRFNDLNSEWGFAKFLPLDTFNDVTQGYLVNNCCVFGVEVFVHERTVKRQCLSMIEKPTNSTLTWKIVRFSTLNEERYYSQKFTVEDSKWKLLVYPKGNSTGKNTAISFFLSSCNCIRSEQGVFAEYTLRIRDQLRGKHKEKSAKHWFSTKEEDWGFAEFMPLQDIKDAKGFLVFDTLLVEAEIIVMSKQIDVAENRGPARLAAVNGGPTRFVVGDRGAEEGDDILEILFQIKRLSLYPKGIKKNVMNGHISLYLAITETEELPLGWEVNASFKLFVFDQVRDEYLTVQDAGGGAIRRFNDINSKWGFAKFLPLDTFNDASQGYLVNNCCVFGAEVFVHERSVKRQCLSFIKEPDNSTLTWKIERFSTLNEEYYFSQEFTVGDSTW
;
A
#
# COMPACT_ATOMS: atom_id res chain seq x y z
N MET A 1 24.53 11.82 -19.88
CA MET A 1 24.33 13.28 -19.98
C MET A 1 23.14 13.50 -20.91
N TYR A 2 21.93 13.57 -20.36
CA TYR A 2 20.71 13.81 -21.16
C TYR A 2 20.59 15.31 -21.41
N VAL A 3 20.62 15.73 -22.68
CA VAL A 3 20.27 17.11 -23.04
C VAL A 3 18.76 17.25 -22.83
N LEU A 4 18.35 18.03 -21.83
CA LEU A 4 16.96 18.48 -21.69
C LEU A 4 16.63 19.31 -22.93
N LEU A 5 15.78 18.79 -23.82
CA LEU A 5 15.22 19.59 -24.90
C LEU A 5 14.27 20.59 -24.26
N ILE A 6 14.65 21.87 -24.21
CA ILE A 6 13.78 22.95 -23.73
C ILE A 6 12.99 23.48 -24.93
N THR A 7 11.67 23.61 -24.80
CA THR A 7 10.82 24.28 -25.79
C THR A 7 10.43 25.66 -25.29
N ARG A 8 10.55 26.66 -26.17
CA ARG A 8 10.13 28.04 -25.94
C ARG A 8 9.06 28.42 -26.96
N SER A 9 7.93 28.95 -26.51
CA SER A 9 6.84 29.41 -27.38
C SER A 9 6.21 30.69 -26.85
N ARG A 10 5.52 31.44 -27.71
CA ARG A 10 4.77 32.65 -27.33
C ARG A 10 3.27 32.37 -27.31
N ARG A 11 2.54 32.98 -26.39
CA ARG A 11 1.09 32.92 -26.31
C ARG A 11 0.50 34.20 -25.74
N HIS A 12 -0.73 34.54 -26.09
CA HIS A 12 -1.41 35.73 -25.54
C HIS A 12 -2.05 35.48 -24.16
N PHE A 13 -2.52 34.25 -23.90
CA PHE A 13 -3.25 33.96 -22.67
C PHE A 13 -2.32 33.85 -21.45
N PRO A 14 -2.70 34.42 -20.28
CA PRO A 14 -1.94 34.27 -19.04
C PRO A 14 -1.91 32.81 -18.55
N PRO A 15 -0.94 32.41 -17.71
CA PRO A 15 -0.91 31.10 -17.07
C PRO A 15 -2.10 30.89 -16.13
N ASN A 16 -2.58 29.65 -16.04
CA ASN A 16 -3.81 29.33 -15.32
C ASN A 16 -3.67 29.30 -13.80
N ASN A 17 -2.47 29.08 -13.24
CA ASN A 17 -2.33 28.81 -11.80
C ASN A 17 -1.81 30.00 -11.01
N PHE A 18 -0.74 30.65 -11.46
CA PHE A 18 -0.14 31.73 -10.67
C PHE A 18 0.67 32.73 -11.51
N LEU A 19 0.58 34.01 -11.13
CA LEU A 19 1.37 35.12 -11.64
C LEU A 19 1.91 35.92 -10.46
N VAL A 20 3.17 36.35 -10.57
CA VAL A 20 3.77 37.30 -9.66
C VAL A 20 4.32 38.48 -10.43
N LYS A 21 3.89 39.69 -10.06
CA LYS A 21 4.48 40.94 -10.50
C LYS A 21 5.53 41.38 -9.49
N ILE A 22 6.73 41.63 -9.96
CA ILE A 22 7.81 42.20 -9.16
C ILE A 22 7.92 43.66 -9.54
N GLU A 23 7.78 44.53 -8.56
CA GLU A 23 8.02 45.96 -8.70
C GLU A 23 9.39 46.28 -8.12
N SER A 24 10.10 47.22 -8.74
CA SER A 24 11.48 47.57 -8.38
C SER A 24 12.47 46.40 -8.48
N TYR A 25 12.46 45.67 -9.60
CA TYR A 25 13.30 44.48 -9.83
C TYR A 25 14.80 44.73 -9.58
N SER A 26 15.31 45.92 -9.92
CA SER A 26 16.71 46.28 -9.67
C SER A 26 17.11 46.08 -8.20
N LEU A 27 16.25 46.47 -7.26
CA LEU A 27 16.50 46.32 -5.82
C LEU A 27 16.53 44.85 -5.42
N LEU A 28 15.59 44.04 -5.94
CA LEU A 28 15.59 42.60 -5.71
C LEU A 28 16.89 41.96 -6.24
N SER A 29 17.32 42.34 -7.44
CA SER A 29 18.54 41.83 -8.07
C SER A 29 19.82 42.22 -7.30
N GLU A 30 19.85 43.41 -6.69
CA GLU A 30 20.95 43.88 -5.85
C GLU A 30 21.11 43.08 -4.57
N THR A 31 20.02 42.52 -4.00
CA THR A 31 20.10 41.68 -2.80
C THR A 31 20.96 40.43 -2.99
N GLY A 32 21.03 39.91 -4.23
CA GLY A 32 21.68 38.63 -4.53
C GLY A 32 20.95 37.40 -3.98
N LEU A 33 19.77 37.58 -3.38
CA LEU A 33 18.99 36.51 -2.78
C LEU A 33 17.91 36.00 -3.75
N GLU A 34 17.43 34.78 -3.47
CA GLU A 34 16.24 34.25 -4.14
C GLU A 34 14.96 34.95 -3.65
N TYR A 35 13.98 35.08 -4.55
CA TYR A 35 12.62 35.44 -4.19
C TYR A 35 11.75 34.18 -4.19
N LYS A 36 10.99 33.98 -3.11
CA LYS A 36 9.97 32.92 -3.00
C LYS A 36 8.59 33.56 -2.89
N SER A 37 7.70 33.13 -3.76
CA SER A 37 6.29 33.56 -3.73
C SER A 37 5.48 32.84 -2.64
N ASP A 38 4.29 33.36 -2.39
CA ASP A 38 3.26 32.69 -1.60
C ASP A 38 2.84 31.35 -2.23
N VAL A 39 2.24 30.50 -1.39
CA VAL A 39 1.70 29.22 -1.83
C VAL A 39 0.43 29.45 -2.65
N PHE A 40 0.38 28.95 -3.88
CA PHE A 40 -0.80 29.06 -4.75
C PHE A 40 -1.67 27.81 -4.71
N GLU A 41 -2.90 27.89 -5.26
CA GLU A 41 -3.96 26.88 -5.09
C GLU A 41 -3.57 25.44 -5.45
N ALA A 42 -2.59 25.25 -6.34
CA ALA A 42 -2.06 23.94 -6.70
C ALA A 42 -1.01 23.38 -5.70
N GLY A 43 -0.84 24.00 -4.52
CA GLY A 43 0.09 23.56 -3.47
C GLY A 43 1.57 23.85 -3.73
N GLY A 44 1.86 24.67 -4.75
CA GLY A 44 3.22 25.01 -5.16
C GLY A 44 3.62 26.44 -4.77
N ARG A 45 4.91 26.73 -4.96
CA ARG A 45 5.50 28.08 -4.91
C ARG A 45 6.47 28.29 -6.06
N LEU A 46 6.58 29.53 -6.51
CA LEU A 46 7.57 29.97 -7.49
C LEU A 46 8.82 30.50 -6.77
N SER A 47 9.99 29.99 -7.14
CA SER A 47 11.31 30.44 -6.68
C SER A 47 12.07 31.10 -7.85
N LEU A 48 12.39 32.38 -7.71
CA LEU A 48 13.09 33.19 -8.71
C LEU A 48 14.50 33.53 -8.23
N TYR A 49 15.48 33.33 -9.10
CA TYR A 49 16.87 33.70 -8.88
C TYR A 49 17.28 34.78 -9.90
N PRO A 50 17.29 36.06 -9.51
CA PRO A 50 17.50 37.18 -10.43
C PRO A 50 18.82 37.14 -11.20
N LYS A 51 19.87 36.54 -10.62
CA LYS A 51 21.23 36.46 -11.22
C LYS A 51 21.68 35.02 -11.49
N GLY A 52 20.77 34.07 -11.39
CA GLY A 52 21.06 32.64 -11.49
C GLY A 52 21.43 32.01 -10.16
N ILE A 53 21.64 30.69 -10.17
CA ILE A 53 22.02 29.91 -8.97
C ILE A 53 23.55 29.78 -8.93
N GLU A 54 24.19 30.29 -7.87
CA GLU A 54 25.67 30.24 -7.73
C GLU A 54 26.23 28.82 -7.83
N LYS A 55 25.50 27.82 -7.32
CA LYS A 55 25.92 26.41 -7.31
C LYS A 55 26.03 25.76 -8.69
N THR A 56 25.40 26.32 -9.73
CA THR A 56 25.39 25.71 -11.07
C THR A 56 26.45 26.30 -12.01
N ASN A 57 27.23 27.30 -11.60
CA ASN A 57 28.14 28.08 -12.46
C ASN A 57 27.44 28.68 -13.71
N GLU A 58 26.11 28.83 -13.68
CA GLU A 58 25.31 29.34 -14.81
C GLU A 58 25.03 30.84 -14.71
N ASN A 59 26.09 31.61 -14.44
CA ASN A 59 26.02 33.07 -14.36
C ASN A 59 25.53 33.66 -15.71
N GLY A 60 24.76 34.75 -15.65
CA GLY A 60 24.25 35.45 -16.84
C GLY A 60 22.82 35.11 -17.26
N HIS A 61 22.09 34.31 -16.48
CA HIS A 61 20.69 33.98 -16.72
C HIS A 61 19.85 34.21 -15.46
N ILE A 62 18.58 34.55 -15.67
CA ILE A 62 17.54 34.38 -14.65
C ILE A 62 17.24 32.88 -14.55
N SER A 63 17.13 32.37 -13.32
CA SER A 63 16.62 31.02 -13.07
C SER A 63 15.24 31.07 -12.42
N LEU A 64 14.39 30.12 -12.80
CA LEU A 64 13.01 30.05 -12.32
C LEU A 64 12.61 28.60 -12.04
N TYR A 65 12.03 28.37 -10.86
CA TYR A 65 11.70 27.05 -10.36
C TYR A 65 10.29 27.01 -9.76
N LEU A 66 9.66 25.85 -9.91
CA LEU A 66 8.47 25.45 -9.20
C LEU A 66 8.89 24.55 -8.03
N GLY A 67 8.54 24.93 -6.81
CA GLY A 67 8.69 24.10 -5.61
C GLY A 67 7.35 23.67 -5.04
N ILE A 68 7.33 22.55 -4.34
CA ILE A 68 6.20 22.18 -3.48
C ILE A 68 6.33 22.91 -2.15
N ALA A 69 5.23 23.49 -1.69
CA ALA A 69 5.18 24.16 -0.40
C ALA A 69 4.90 23.16 0.73
N GLU A 70 5.20 23.57 1.97
CA GLU A 70 4.77 22.86 3.19
C GLU A 70 5.18 21.38 3.23
N THR A 71 6.36 21.05 2.67
CA THR A 71 6.87 19.67 2.59
C THR A 71 7.03 18.99 3.95
N GLU A 72 7.16 19.77 5.02
CA GLU A 72 7.24 19.29 6.41
C GLU A 72 5.91 18.72 6.92
N GLU A 73 4.78 19.13 6.34
CA GLU A 73 3.45 18.63 6.68
C GLU A 73 3.05 17.40 5.86
N LEU A 74 3.83 17.07 4.83
CA LEU A 74 3.57 15.93 3.96
C LEU A 74 4.01 14.62 4.62
N PRO A 75 3.29 13.51 4.37
CA PRO A 75 3.64 12.21 4.94
C PRO A 75 5.03 11.75 4.45
N LEU A 76 5.73 10.99 5.30
CA LEU A 76 7.01 10.37 4.94
C LEU A 76 6.92 9.59 3.62
N GLY A 77 7.81 9.89 2.67
CA GLY A 77 7.82 9.27 1.36
C GLY A 77 6.71 9.80 0.44
N TRP A 78 6.27 11.04 0.61
CA TRP A 78 5.31 11.69 -0.29
C TRP A 78 5.87 11.79 -1.72
N GLU A 79 4.96 11.82 -2.68
CA GLU A 79 5.32 11.99 -4.08
C GLU A 79 4.20 12.67 -4.84
N VAL A 80 4.55 13.69 -5.60
CA VAL A 80 3.63 14.36 -6.51
C VAL A 80 4.23 14.34 -7.91
N ASN A 81 3.49 13.77 -8.87
CA ASN A 81 3.88 13.83 -10.27
C ASN A 81 3.14 14.99 -10.92
N ALA A 82 3.87 15.98 -11.43
CA ALA A 82 3.26 17.14 -12.08
C ALA A 82 4.04 17.55 -13.32
N GLY A 83 3.33 17.84 -14.40
CA GLY A 83 3.85 18.65 -15.49
C GLY A 83 3.74 20.13 -15.12
N PHE A 84 4.64 20.98 -15.62
CA PHE A 84 4.51 22.41 -15.46
C PHE A 84 5.09 23.20 -16.63
N ARG A 85 4.68 24.46 -16.72
CA ARG A 85 5.21 25.46 -17.64
C ARG A 85 5.54 26.73 -16.87
N LEU A 86 6.65 27.36 -17.21
CA LEU A 86 7.10 28.60 -16.59
C LEU A 86 7.02 29.75 -17.60
N PHE A 87 6.65 30.94 -17.12
CA PHE A 87 6.30 32.07 -17.96
C PHE A 87 7.01 33.35 -17.54
N VAL A 88 7.26 34.21 -18.53
CA VAL A 88 7.63 35.62 -18.34
C VAL A 88 6.85 36.47 -19.34
N PHE A 89 6.31 37.60 -18.87
CA PHE A 89 5.44 38.48 -19.64
C PHE A 89 6.24 39.51 -20.43
N ASP A 90 6.03 39.55 -21.75
CA ASP A 90 6.46 40.60 -22.67
C ASP A 90 5.37 41.69 -22.65
N GLN A 91 5.64 42.73 -21.85
CA GLN A 91 4.72 43.84 -21.58
C GLN A 91 4.53 44.77 -22.79
N ILE A 92 5.38 44.67 -23.82
CA ILE A 92 5.28 45.50 -25.03
C ILE A 92 4.34 44.85 -26.04
N ARG A 93 4.44 43.53 -26.21
CA ARG A 93 3.66 42.77 -27.19
C ARG A 93 2.37 42.18 -26.61
N ASP A 94 2.16 42.30 -25.30
CA ASP A 94 1.05 41.69 -24.57
C ASP A 94 1.01 40.16 -24.79
N GLU A 95 2.16 39.55 -24.55
CA GLU A 95 2.41 38.12 -24.80
C GLU A 95 3.23 37.50 -23.67
N TYR A 96 3.10 36.19 -23.49
CA TYR A 96 3.90 35.42 -22.55
C TYR A 96 4.88 34.53 -23.31
N LEU A 97 6.17 34.64 -22.95
CA LEU A 97 7.14 33.61 -23.27
C LEU A 97 6.92 32.43 -22.34
N THR A 98 6.57 31.29 -22.92
CA THR A 98 6.36 30.01 -22.24
C THR A 98 7.61 29.15 -22.39
N VAL A 99 8.14 28.63 -21.29
CA VAL A 99 9.27 27.70 -21.25
C VAL A 99 8.81 26.39 -20.62
N GLN A 100 9.04 25.29 -21.32
CA GLN A 100 8.64 23.95 -20.89
C GLN A 100 9.63 22.89 -21.37
N ASP A 101 9.55 21.68 -20.81
CA ASP A 101 10.31 20.53 -21.29
C ASP A 101 9.70 20.01 -22.62
N GLY A 102 10.56 19.70 -23.60
CA GLY A 102 10.23 19.52 -25.01
C GLY A 102 9.78 18.12 -25.42
N ARG A 103 9.63 17.19 -24.47
CA ARG A 103 8.87 15.96 -24.73
C ARG A 103 7.38 16.32 -24.69
N GLY A 104 6.71 16.21 -25.83
CA GLY A 104 5.35 16.69 -26.08
C GLY A 104 4.40 16.55 -24.90
N GLY A 105 3.80 17.68 -24.48
CA GLY A 105 2.91 17.78 -23.32
C GLY A 105 3.53 18.46 -22.09
N GLY A 106 4.86 18.62 -22.05
CA GLY A 106 5.60 19.00 -20.84
C GLY A 106 5.93 17.73 -20.05
N ALA A 107 7.23 17.45 -19.89
CA ALA A 107 7.66 16.25 -19.17
C ALA A 107 7.13 16.29 -17.72
N ILE A 108 6.42 15.24 -17.33
CA ILE A 108 5.97 15.04 -15.95
C ILE A 108 7.23 14.93 -15.07
N LYS A 109 7.31 15.78 -14.05
CA LYS A 109 8.37 15.74 -13.03
C LYS A 109 7.83 15.12 -11.76
N ARG A 110 8.68 14.32 -11.11
CA ARG A 110 8.40 13.70 -9.84
C ARG A 110 8.96 14.58 -8.73
N PHE A 111 8.08 15.11 -7.90
CA PHE A 111 8.43 15.84 -6.69
C PHE A 111 8.37 14.88 -5.51
N ASN A 112 9.38 14.92 -4.63
CA ASN A 112 9.47 14.07 -3.44
C ASN A 112 10.40 14.72 -2.39
N ASP A 113 10.67 14.01 -1.28
CA ASP A 113 11.55 14.44 -0.20
C ASP A 113 12.97 14.84 -0.66
N LEU A 114 13.48 14.21 -1.73
CA LEU A 114 14.82 14.46 -2.26
C LEU A 114 14.84 15.60 -3.30
N ASN A 115 13.75 15.72 -4.07
CA ASN A 115 13.61 16.62 -5.20
C ASN A 115 12.28 17.39 -5.08
N SER A 116 12.23 18.40 -4.22
CA SER A 116 11.03 19.21 -3.98
C SER A 116 10.89 20.42 -4.91
N GLU A 117 11.89 20.72 -5.73
CA GLU A 117 11.89 21.82 -6.69
C GLU A 117 12.35 21.38 -8.09
N TRP A 118 11.64 21.83 -9.12
CA TRP A 118 11.97 21.60 -10.53
C TRP A 118 11.86 22.90 -11.33
N GLY A 119 12.79 23.14 -12.24
CA GLY A 119 12.80 24.41 -12.99
C GLY A 119 13.87 24.47 -14.06
N PHE A 120 14.18 25.70 -14.48
CA PHE A 120 15.18 25.97 -15.50
C PHE A 120 16.24 26.92 -14.94
N ALA A 121 17.45 26.39 -14.76
CA ALA A 121 18.60 27.19 -14.33
C ALA A 121 18.93 28.28 -15.38
N LYS A 122 18.85 27.96 -16.69
CA LYS A 122 18.91 28.93 -17.81
C LYS A 122 17.53 29.30 -18.34
N PHE A 123 16.66 29.85 -17.48
CA PHE A 123 15.30 30.22 -17.87
C PHE A 123 15.30 31.35 -18.91
N LEU A 124 15.97 32.48 -18.64
CA LEU A 124 16.05 33.61 -19.57
C LEU A 124 17.42 34.31 -19.46
N PRO A 125 18.16 34.55 -20.56
CA PRO A 125 19.41 35.30 -20.49
C PRO A 125 19.19 36.70 -19.93
N LEU A 126 20.10 37.16 -19.07
CA LEU A 126 20.01 38.49 -18.44
C LEU A 126 20.04 39.61 -19.47
N ASP A 127 20.89 39.49 -20.49
CA ASP A 127 20.98 40.50 -21.56
C ASP A 127 19.65 40.62 -22.31
N THR A 128 18.97 39.50 -22.56
CA THR A 128 17.63 39.49 -23.17
C THR A 128 16.57 40.05 -22.22
N PHE A 129 16.64 39.76 -20.92
CA PHE A 129 15.69 40.28 -19.95
C PHE A 129 15.81 41.80 -19.75
N ASN A 130 17.04 42.31 -19.70
CA ASN A 130 17.35 43.72 -19.48
C ASN A 130 17.23 44.58 -20.75
N ASP A 131 17.21 43.95 -21.94
CA ASP A 131 16.94 44.65 -23.20
C ASP A 131 15.48 45.13 -23.23
N VAL A 132 15.33 46.46 -23.13
CA VAL A 132 14.04 47.15 -23.14
C VAL A 132 13.18 46.83 -24.37
N THR A 133 13.78 46.41 -25.50
CA THR A 133 13.04 46.06 -26.72
C THR A 133 12.37 44.68 -26.65
N GLN A 134 12.78 43.84 -25.70
CA GLN A 134 12.22 42.52 -25.46
C GLN A 134 10.96 42.56 -24.58
N GLY A 135 10.73 43.67 -23.85
CA GLY A 135 9.51 43.92 -23.09
C GLY A 135 9.36 43.16 -21.77
N TYR A 136 10.36 42.38 -21.34
CA TYR A 136 10.30 41.60 -20.10
C TYR A 136 10.47 42.46 -18.84
N LEU A 137 11.31 43.49 -18.90
CA LEU A 137 11.52 44.47 -17.84
C LEU A 137 11.10 45.86 -18.33
N VAL A 138 9.95 46.34 -17.86
CA VAL A 138 9.40 47.66 -18.22
C VAL A 138 9.13 48.45 -16.96
N ASN A 139 9.61 49.70 -16.89
CA ASN A 139 9.49 50.56 -15.70
C ASN A 139 9.94 49.87 -14.40
N ASN A 140 11.07 49.14 -14.47
CA ASN A 140 11.62 48.35 -13.36
C ASN A 140 10.65 47.30 -12.80
N CYS A 141 9.66 46.88 -13.60
CA CYS A 141 8.67 45.88 -13.26
C CYS A 141 8.75 44.70 -14.23
N CYS A 142 8.55 43.49 -13.72
CA CYS A 142 8.46 42.28 -14.52
C CYS A 142 7.41 41.34 -13.95
N VAL A 143 6.87 40.44 -14.79
CA VAL A 143 5.86 39.48 -14.38
C VAL A 143 6.31 38.07 -14.76
N PHE A 144 6.33 37.17 -13.78
CA PHE A 144 6.60 35.75 -13.97
C PHE A 144 5.35 34.93 -13.63
N GLY A 145 5.25 33.72 -14.14
CA GLY A 145 4.13 32.84 -13.82
C GLY A 145 4.42 31.37 -13.99
N VAL A 146 3.45 30.56 -13.56
CA VAL A 146 3.49 29.11 -13.63
C VAL A 146 2.11 28.53 -13.93
N GLU A 147 2.12 27.46 -14.72
CA GLU A 147 0.97 26.61 -15.00
C GLU A 147 1.35 25.18 -14.62
N VAL A 148 0.54 24.53 -13.79
CA VAL A 148 0.81 23.22 -13.18
C VAL A 148 -0.29 22.24 -13.58
N PHE A 149 0.13 21.05 -14.01
CA PHE A 149 -0.72 19.93 -14.40
C PHE A 149 -0.41 18.76 -13.46
N VAL A 150 -1.16 18.66 -12.36
CA VAL A 150 -1.00 17.55 -11.41
C VAL A 150 -1.49 16.27 -12.08
N HIS A 151 -0.66 15.25 -12.09
CA HIS A 151 -0.98 13.92 -12.60
C HIS A 151 -1.27 13.01 -11.41
N GLU A 152 -2.54 12.90 -11.06
CA GLU A 152 -3.00 11.98 -10.02
C GLU A 152 -2.73 10.54 -10.46
N ARG A 153 -1.80 9.87 -9.77
CA ARG A 153 -1.74 8.41 -9.81
C ARG A 153 -2.47 7.92 -8.56
N THR A 154 -3.53 7.16 -8.75
CA THR A 154 -4.19 6.37 -7.70
C THR A 154 -3.28 5.21 -7.28
N VAL A 155 -2.19 5.53 -6.58
CA VAL A 155 -1.30 4.52 -5.98
C VAL A 155 -1.74 4.32 -4.53
N LYS A 156 -2.30 3.15 -4.23
CA LYS A 156 -2.52 2.71 -2.85
C LYS A 156 -1.14 2.44 -2.22
N ARG A 157 -0.69 3.30 -1.31
CA ARG A 157 0.58 3.16 -0.59
C ARG A 157 0.33 2.54 0.77
N GLN A 158 1.21 1.61 1.15
CA GLN A 158 1.23 1.01 2.49
C GLN A 158 2.67 1.05 2.98
N CYS A 159 2.87 1.54 4.19
CA CYS A 159 4.17 1.52 4.85
C CYS A 159 4.13 0.51 6.00
N LEU A 160 5.14 -0.37 6.04
CA LEU A 160 5.33 -1.34 7.11
C LEU A 160 6.61 -0.97 7.87
N SER A 161 6.49 -0.72 9.16
CA SER A 161 7.61 -0.48 10.07
C SER A 161 7.83 -1.71 10.96
N MET A 162 9.09 -2.03 11.25
CA MET A 162 9.48 -3.08 12.18
C MET A 162 10.05 -2.43 13.44
N ILE A 163 9.39 -2.64 14.57
CA ILE A 163 9.75 -2.04 15.85
C ILE A 163 10.51 -3.08 16.67
N GLU A 164 11.79 -2.84 16.89
CA GLU A 164 12.60 -3.61 17.84
C GLU A 164 12.38 -3.08 19.26
N LYS A 165 12.18 -3.99 20.22
CA LYS A 165 11.96 -3.70 21.65
C LYS A 165 10.87 -2.64 21.89
N PRO A 166 9.62 -2.91 21.49
CA PRO A 166 8.52 -1.97 21.69
C PRO A 166 8.31 -1.66 23.18
N THR A 167 7.71 -0.51 23.47
CA THR A 167 7.53 -0.08 24.87
C THR A 167 6.43 -0.90 25.54
N ASN A 168 6.59 -1.26 26.82
CA ASN A 168 5.63 -2.07 27.59
C ASN A 168 5.29 -3.42 26.93
N SER A 169 6.28 -4.07 26.33
CA SER A 169 6.10 -5.28 25.52
C SER A 169 5.89 -6.58 26.30
N THR A 170 5.89 -6.53 27.63
CA THR A 170 5.75 -7.70 28.49
C THR A 170 4.39 -7.73 29.19
N LEU A 171 3.69 -8.85 29.08
CA LEU A 171 2.52 -9.16 29.90
C LEU A 171 2.81 -10.35 30.81
N THR A 172 2.66 -10.17 32.11
CA THR A 172 2.62 -11.26 33.09
C THR A 172 1.17 -11.51 33.51
N TRP A 173 0.71 -12.75 33.37
CA TRP A 173 -0.61 -13.20 33.79
C TRP A 173 -0.50 -14.19 34.96
N LYS A 174 -1.21 -13.87 36.04
CA LYS A 174 -1.31 -14.68 37.25
C LYS A 174 -2.58 -15.53 37.22
N ILE A 175 -2.41 -16.82 37.03
CA ILE A 175 -3.50 -17.79 37.01
C ILE A 175 -3.61 -18.40 38.41
N VAL A 176 -4.61 -17.95 39.18
CA VAL A 176 -4.88 -18.47 40.53
C VAL A 176 -5.83 -19.67 40.47
N ARG A 177 -5.72 -20.55 41.46
CA ARG A 177 -6.52 -21.79 41.56
C ARG A 177 -6.39 -22.67 40.30
N PHE A 178 -5.17 -22.80 39.77
CA PHE A 178 -4.89 -23.47 38.49
C PHE A 178 -5.43 -24.91 38.45
N SER A 179 -5.37 -25.63 39.57
CA SER A 179 -5.88 -27.00 39.69
C SER A 179 -7.39 -27.13 39.47
N THR A 180 -8.15 -26.04 39.65
CA THR A 180 -9.62 -26.00 39.52
C THR A 180 -10.09 -25.71 38.09
N LEU A 181 -9.17 -25.38 37.18
CA LEU A 181 -9.49 -25.06 35.79
C LEU A 181 -10.03 -26.30 35.05
N ASN A 182 -11.28 -26.20 34.60
CA ASN A 182 -12.05 -27.29 34.00
C ASN A 182 -12.34 -27.09 32.51
N GLU A 183 -12.34 -25.84 32.02
CA GLU A 183 -12.53 -25.51 30.61
C GLU A 183 -11.30 -25.91 29.78
N GLU A 184 -11.50 -26.04 28.48
CA GLU A 184 -10.45 -26.44 27.56
C GLU A 184 -9.35 -25.37 27.43
N ARG A 185 -9.74 -24.08 27.44
CA ARG A 185 -8.84 -22.96 27.19
C ARG A 185 -9.22 -21.71 27.96
N TYR A 186 -8.23 -20.90 28.32
CA TYR A 186 -8.41 -19.65 29.05
C TYR A 186 -7.58 -18.53 28.42
N TYR A 187 -8.14 -17.32 28.45
CA TYR A 187 -7.50 -16.11 27.96
C TYR A 187 -7.11 -15.17 29.10
N SER A 188 -5.97 -14.48 28.95
CA SER A 188 -5.64 -13.35 29.81
C SER A 188 -6.47 -12.12 29.51
N GLN A 189 -6.30 -11.08 30.33
CA GLN A 189 -6.63 -9.71 29.98
C GLN A 189 -5.92 -9.29 28.67
N LYS A 190 -6.56 -8.37 27.94
CA LYS A 190 -5.92 -7.71 26.79
C LYS A 190 -4.80 -6.80 27.29
N PHE A 191 -3.67 -6.82 26.61
CA PHE A 191 -2.62 -5.81 26.77
C PHE A 191 -2.33 -5.18 25.41
N THR A 192 -1.86 -3.94 25.43
CA THR A 192 -1.59 -3.17 24.22
C THR A 192 -0.11 -2.90 24.16
N VAL A 193 0.51 -3.26 23.04
CA VAL A 193 1.90 -2.96 22.72
C VAL A 193 1.87 -2.13 21.44
N GLU A 194 2.37 -0.89 21.53
CA GLU A 194 2.13 0.15 20.53
C GLU A 194 0.62 0.36 20.31
N ASP A 195 0.10 0.04 19.12
CA ASP A 195 -1.33 0.11 18.80
C ASP A 195 -1.97 -1.29 18.64
N SER A 196 -1.19 -2.34 18.95
CA SER A 196 -1.60 -3.73 18.81
C SER A 196 -2.11 -4.34 20.11
N LYS A 197 -3.33 -4.88 20.09
CA LYS A 197 -3.92 -5.58 21.23
C LYS A 197 -3.61 -7.06 21.16
N TRP A 198 -3.12 -7.60 22.26
CA TRP A 198 -2.69 -8.98 22.40
C TRP A 198 -3.34 -9.63 23.62
N LYS A 199 -3.39 -10.96 23.63
CA LYS A 199 -3.75 -11.78 24.80
C LYS A 199 -2.89 -13.05 24.84
N LEU A 200 -2.82 -13.63 26.02
CA LEU A 200 -2.29 -14.97 26.23
C LEU A 200 -3.43 -15.99 26.14
N LEU A 201 -3.15 -17.14 25.56
CA LEU A 201 -4.04 -18.27 25.46
C LEU A 201 -3.36 -19.50 26.06
N VAL A 202 -3.95 -20.07 27.10
CA VAL A 202 -3.44 -21.25 27.79
C VAL A 202 -4.48 -22.37 27.74
N TYR A 203 -4.02 -23.58 27.41
CA TYR A 203 -4.78 -24.82 27.56
C TYR A 203 -4.18 -25.59 28.74
N PRO A 204 -4.78 -25.53 29.94
CA PRO A 204 -4.20 -26.12 31.16
C PRO A 204 -3.97 -27.63 31.06
N LYS A 205 -4.78 -28.32 30.24
CA LYS A 205 -4.69 -29.77 29.98
C LYS A 205 -4.11 -30.08 28.60
N GLY A 206 -3.61 -29.08 27.87
CA GLY A 206 -3.03 -29.23 26.55
C GLY A 206 -4.02 -29.21 25.38
N ASN A 207 -3.48 -28.95 24.19
CA ASN A 207 -4.16 -28.84 22.90
C ASN A 207 -3.40 -29.66 21.84
N SER A 208 -4.10 -30.16 20.82
CA SER A 208 -3.54 -30.90 19.69
C SER A 208 -2.59 -32.02 20.17
N THR A 209 -1.33 -32.04 19.73
CA THR A 209 -0.34 -33.06 20.09
C THR A 209 0.01 -33.07 21.59
N GLY A 210 -0.18 -31.94 22.29
CA GLY A 210 0.07 -31.82 23.73
C GLY A 210 -1.12 -32.19 24.62
N LYS A 211 -2.24 -32.64 24.04
CA LYS A 211 -3.47 -32.92 24.79
C LYS A 211 -3.22 -33.99 25.87
N ASN A 212 -3.58 -33.66 27.10
CA ASN A 212 -3.39 -34.43 28.34
C ASN A 212 -1.94 -34.75 28.73
N THR A 213 -0.94 -34.27 27.99
CA THR A 213 0.48 -34.57 28.23
C THR A 213 1.28 -33.34 28.63
N ALA A 214 0.98 -32.19 28.04
CA ALA A 214 1.67 -30.92 28.26
C ALA A 214 0.69 -29.75 28.36
N ILE A 215 1.05 -28.71 29.10
CA ILE A 215 0.34 -27.42 28.99
C ILE A 215 0.63 -26.83 27.61
N SER A 216 -0.38 -26.26 26.97
CA SER A 216 -0.19 -25.50 25.74
C SER A 216 -0.31 -24.01 26.01
N PHE A 217 0.53 -23.23 25.34
CA PHE A 217 0.66 -21.80 25.58
C PHE A 217 0.92 -21.06 24.27
N PHE A 218 0.08 -20.07 23.99
CA PHE A 218 0.03 -19.30 22.75
C PHE A 218 -0.07 -17.80 23.03
N LEU A 219 0.45 -17.01 22.10
CA LEU A 219 0.14 -15.59 21.98
C LEU A 219 -0.99 -15.44 20.97
N SER A 220 -1.95 -14.55 21.23
CA SER A 220 -3.08 -14.28 20.34
C SER A 220 -3.19 -12.79 20.05
N SER A 221 -3.34 -12.44 18.78
CA SER A 221 -3.57 -11.07 18.32
C SER A 221 -5.07 -10.78 18.30
N CYS A 222 -5.48 -9.73 19.00
CA CYS A 222 -6.87 -9.24 18.96
C CYS A 222 -7.12 -8.29 17.77
N ASN A 223 -6.07 -7.89 17.06
CA ASN A 223 -6.13 -6.89 16.01
C ASN A 223 -6.40 -7.47 14.62
N CYS A 224 -6.41 -8.80 14.47
CA CYS A 224 -6.66 -9.48 13.20
C CYS A 224 -7.98 -9.08 12.54
N ILE A 225 -8.97 -8.63 13.31
CA ILE A 225 -10.29 -8.21 12.81
C ILE A 225 -10.25 -6.84 12.11
N ARG A 226 -9.22 -6.01 12.36
CA ARG A 226 -9.15 -4.62 11.87
C ARG A 226 -8.20 -4.41 10.68
N SER A 227 -7.44 -5.43 10.28
CA SER A 227 -6.51 -5.34 9.14
C SER A 227 -6.41 -6.69 8.43
N GLU A 228 -6.82 -6.73 7.17
CA GLU A 228 -6.66 -7.87 6.24
C GLU A 228 -5.18 -8.27 6.06
N GLN A 229 -4.24 -7.38 6.38
CA GLN A 229 -2.82 -7.60 6.18
C GLN A 229 -2.14 -8.37 7.32
N GLY A 230 -2.72 -8.42 8.52
CA GLY A 230 -2.15 -9.14 9.67
C GLY A 230 -0.96 -8.42 10.33
N VAL A 231 -0.50 -8.93 11.47
CA VAL A 231 0.56 -8.33 12.30
C VAL A 231 1.67 -9.36 12.54
N PHE A 232 2.92 -9.01 12.24
CA PHE A 232 4.07 -9.81 12.60
C PHE A 232 4.48 -9.56 14.05
N ALA A 233 4.85 -10.62 14.78
CA ALA A 233 5.59 -10.51 16.03
C ALA A 233 6.64 -11.61 16.20
N GLU A 234 7.77 -11.24 16.77
CA GLU A 234 8.75 -12.11 17.42
C GLU A 234 8.60 -11.96 18.93
N TYR A 235 8.44 -13.08 19.62
CA TYR A 235 8.07 -13.06 21.04
C TYR A 235 8.62 -14.28 21.77
N THR A 236 8.77 -14.13 23.09
CA THR A 236 9.11 -15.19 24.03
C THR A 236 7.94 -15.43 24.95
N LEU A 237 7.51 -16.69 25.03
CA LEU A 237 6.54 -17.18 26.01
C LEU A 237 7.28 -17.85 27.16
N ARG A 238 6.88 -17.57 28.40
CA ARG A 238 7.57 -18.01 29.62
C ARG A 238 6.59 -18.50 30.69
N ILE A 239 6.90 -19.63 31.31
CA ILE A 239 6.32 -20.05 32.59
C ILE A 239 7.37 -19.82 33.67
N ARG A 240 7.05 -19.00 34.67
CA ARG A 240 8.00 -18.59 35.70
C ARG A 240 8.12 -19.65 36.78
N ASP A 241 9.33 -20.12 37.00
CA ASP A 241 9.74 -20.69 38.29
C ASP A 241 9.75 -19.58 39.34
N GLN A 242 8.88 -19.71 40.33
CA GLN A 242 8.62 -18.71 41.37
C GLN A 242 9.53 -18.88 42.60
N LEU A 243 10.37 -19.92 42.65
CA LEU A 243 11.22 -20.24 43.79
C LEU A 243 12.71 -20.09 43.47
N ARG A 244 13.16 -20.54 42.28
CA ARG A 244 14.59 -20.65 41.94
C ARG A 244 15.01 -19.74 40.79
N GLY A 245 14.05 -19.05 40.17
CA GLY A 245 14.29 -18.18 39.02
C GLY A 245 14.64 -18.92 37.72
N LYS A 246 14.59 -20.26 37.69
CA LYS A 246 14.89 -21.06 36.50
C LYS A 246 13.63 -21.24 35.64
N HIS A 247 13.24 -20.15 34.98
CA HIS A 247 12.04 -20.12 34.15
C HIS A 247 12.11 -21.07 32.95
N LYS A 248 10.96 -21.50 32.45
CA LYS A 248 10.87 -22.25 31.19
C LYS A 248 10.34 -21.31 30.11
N GLU A 249 11.09 -21.14 29.04
CA GLU A 249 10.75 -20.23 27.96
C GLU A 249 10.93 -20.86 26.58
N LYS A 250 10.13 -20.39 25.62
CA LYS A 250 10.24 -20.73 24.20
C LYS A 250 9.93 -19.48 23.37
N SER A 251 10.69 -19.28 22.30
CA SER A 251 10.52 -18.13 21.41
C SER A 251 9.96 -18.55 20.06
N ALA A 252 9.12 -17.70 19.47
CA ALA A 252 8.52 -17.90 18.17
C ALA A 252 8.48 -16.59 17.38
N LYS A 253 8.33 -16.71 16.05
CA LYS A 253 8.09 -15.60 15.13
C LYS A 253 6.91 -15.97 14.25
N HIS A 254 5.92 -15.09 14.12
CA HIS A 254 4.71 -15.41 13.39
C HIS A 254 4.03 -14.18 12.80
N TRP A 255 3.31 -14.39 11.68
CA TRP A 255 2.43 -13.41 11.06
C TRP A 255 0.98 -13.75 11.46
N PHE A 256 0.45 -13.03 12.45
CA PHE A 256 -0.91 -13.20 12.92
C PHE A 256 -1.90 -12.63 11.93
N SER A 257 -2.98 -13.35 11.63
CA SER A 257 -4.01 -12.96 10.68
C SER A 257 -5.40 -13.39 11.14
N THR A 258 -6.45 -13.07 10.38
CA THR A 258 -7.81 -13.57 10.66
C THR A 258 -7.92 -15.09 10.64
N LYS A 259 -7.07 -15.75 9.84
CA LYS A 259 -7.02 -17.23 9.74
C LYS A 259 -6.15 -17.87 10.82
N GLU A 260 -5.10 -17.17 11.23
CA GLU A 260 -4.13 -17.64 12.22
C GLU A 260 -3.99 -16.56 13.31
N GLU A 261 -5.03 -16.44 14.15
CA GLU A 261 -5.12 -15.40 15.18
C GLU A 261 -4.24 -15.67 16.40
N ASP A 262 -3.85 -16.93 16.61
CA ASP A 262 -2.99 -17.38 17.69
C ASP A 262 -1.88 -18.31 17.20
N TRP A 263 -0.71 -18.20 17.84
CA TRP A 263 0.44 -19.02 17.51
C TRP A 263 1.33 -19.24 18.74
N GLY A 264 1.90 -20.43 18.84
CA GLY A 264 2.60 -20.86 20.05
C GLY A 264 2.91 -22.35 20.06
N PHE A 265 2.82 -22.96 21.24
CA PHE A 265 3.34 -24.30 21.46
C PHE A 265 2.26 -25.20 22.09
N ALA A 266 1.81 -26.19 21.31
CA ALA A 266 0.95 -27.27 21.78
C ALA A 266 1.60 -28.04 22.94
N GLU A 267 2.91 -28.29 22.86
CA GLU A 267 3.68 -28.95 23.92
C GLU A 267 4.66 -27.95 24.56
N PHE A 268 4.16 -27.00 25.35
CA PHE A 268 5.03 -26.00 25.97
C PHE A 268 5.87 -26.60 27.11
N MET A 269 5.20 -27.26 28.07
CA MET A 269 5.83 -27.93 29.22
C MET A 269 5.00 -29.15 29.65
N PRO A 270 5.61 -30.29 29.98
CA PRO A 270 4.89 -31.46 30.50
C PRO A 270 4.05 -31.13 31.74
N LEU A 271 2.84 -31.70 31.84
CA LEU A 271 1.95 -31.45 32.98
C LEU A 271 2.53 -31.95 34.32
N GLN A 272 3.35 -33.00 34.27
CA GLN A 272 4.04 -33.53 35.45
C GLN A 272 5.02 -32.49 36.01
N ASP A 273 5.79 -31.82 35.16
CA ASP A 273 6.77 -30.81 35.57
C ASP A 273 6.13 -29.59 36.26
N ILE A 274 4.88 -29.27 35.92
CA ILE A 274 4.11 -28.20 36.55
C ILE A 274 3.65 -28.59 37.96
N LYS A 275 3.21 -29.85 38.12
CA LYS A 275 2.68 -30.39 39.38
C LYS A 275 3.79 -30.77 40.36
N ASP A 276 5.00 -31.03 39.87
CA ASP A 276 6.16 -31.29 40.70
C ASP A 276 6.55 -30.06 41.54
N ALA A 277 7.29 -30.27 42.62
CA ALA A 277 7.87 -29.22 43.47
C ALA A 277 9.01 -28.42 42.78
N LYS A 278 8.95 -28.25 41.45
CA LYS A 278 9.93 -27.54 40.62
C LYS A 278 9.75 -26.02 40.66
N GLY A 279 8.78 -25.50 41.42
CA GLY A 279 8.58 -24.08 41.64
C GLY A 279 7.72 -23.36 40.61
N PHE A 280 7.18 -24.06 39.61
CA PHE A 280 6.29 -23.47 38.60
C PHE A 280 4.87 -23.20 39.14
N LEU A 281 4.31 -24.16 39.88
CA LEU A 281 3.03 -24.02 40.55
C LEU A 281 3.25 -23.82 42.06
N VAL A 282 2.96 -22.61 42.55
CA VAL A 282 3.15 -22.23 43.97
C VAL A 282 1.84 -21.69 44.52
N PHE A 283 1.36 -22.24 45.64
CA PHE A 283 0.04 -21.94 46.20
C PHE A 283 -1.08 -22.00 45.15
N ASP A 284 -1.07 -23.08 44.36
CA ASP A 284 -1.98 -23.31 43.23
C ASP A 284 -2.08 -22.13 42.25
N THR A 285 -0.98 -21.40 42.10
CA THR A 285 -0.86 -20.24 41.22
C THR A 285 0.24 -20.48 40.19
N LEU A 286 -0.10 -20.30 38.92
CA LEU A 286 0.84 -20.35 37.79
C LEU A 286 1.08 -18.92 37.27
N LEU A 287 2.35 -18.54 37.11
CA LEU A 287 2.74 -17.28 36.48
C LEU A 287 3.21 -17.53 35.05
N VAL A 288 2.45 -17.04 34.08
CA VAL A 288 2.80 -17.10 32.66
C VAL A 288 3.07 -15.70 32.13
N GLU A 289 3.97 -15.58 31.17
CA GLU A 289 4.44 -14.30 30.66
C GLU A 289 4.68 -14.38 29.16
N ALA A 290 4.39 -13.28 28.46
CA ALA A 290 4.85 -13.07 27.10
C ALA A 290 5.63 -11.77 27.01
N GLU A 291 6.73 -11.80 26.27
CA GLU A 291 7.55 -10.64 25.94
C GLU A 291 7.61 -10.53 24.41
N ILE A 292 7.10 -9.42 23.87
CA ILE A 292 7.22 -9.11 22.44
C ILE A 292 8.55 -8.41 22.21
N ILE A 293 9.42 -9.04 21.41
CA ILE A 293 10.79 -8.57 21.14
C ILE A 293 10.81 -7.70 19.88
N VAL A 294 10.08 -8.10 18.84
CA VAL A 294 9.92 -7.34 17.60
C VAL A 294 8.46 -7.42 17.17
N MET A 295 7.91 -6.34 16.64
CA MET A 295 6.58 -6.37 16.01
C MET A 295 6.52 -5.47 14.77
N SER A 296 5.64 -5.81 13.84
CA SER A 296 5.32 -4.90 12.74
C SER A 296 4.26 -3.87 13.14
N LYS A 297 4.41 -2.65 12.65
CA LYS A 297 3.41 -1.59 12.70
C LYS A 297 3.11 -1.13 11.27
N GLN A 298 1.84 -1.15 10.88
CA GLN A 298 1.42 -0.48 9.66
C GLN A 298 1.29 1.01 9.92
N ILE A 299 1.81 1.80 8.99
CA ILE A 299 1.63 3.24 8.97
C ILE A 299 0.69 3.51 7.80
N ASP A 300 -0.54 3.94 8.13
CA ASP A 300 -1.48 4.42 7.12
C ASP A 300 -0.88 5.69 6.53
N VAL A 301 -0.30 5.54 5.34
CA VAL A 301 0.04 6.68 4.51
C VAL A 301 -1.29 7.16 3.98
N ALA A 302 -1.77 8.32 4.44
CA ALA A 302 -2.96 8.93 3.87
C ALA A 302 -2.85 8.85 2.35
N GLU A 303 -3.91 8.40 1.67
CA GLU A 303 -3.98 8.49 0.21
C GLU A 303 -3.49 9.89 -0.15
N ASN A 304 -2.59 9.99 -1.13
CA ASN A 304 -2.19 11.27 -1.71
C ASN A 304 -3.41 11.90 -2.39
N ARG A 305 -4.41 12.31 -1.62
CA ARG A 305 -5.21 13.45 -1.94
C ARG A 305 -4.19 14.56 -1.84
N GLY A 306 -3.89 15.20 -2.97
CA GLY A 306 -3.24 16.51 -2.91
C GLY A 306 -3.97 17.41 -1.90
N PRO A 307 -3.36 18.54 -1.50
CA PRO A 307 -3.95 19.46 -0.54
C PRO A 307 -5.46 19.61 -0.82
N ALA A 308 -6.26 19.47 0.24
CA ALA A 308 -7.71 19.17 0.23
C ALA A 308 -8.63 20.25 -0.40
N ARG A 309 -8.16 20.96 -1.44
CA ARG A 309 -8.83 22.06 -2.14
C ARG A 309 -8.87 21.89 -3.66
N LEU A 310 -8.56 20.72 -4.20
CA LEU A 310 -8.74 20.43 -5.63
C LEU A 310 -10.21 20.13 -5.94
N ALA A 311 -11.07 21.15 -5.82
CA ALA A 311 -12.38 21.17 -6.44
C ALA A 311 -12.31 22.05 -7.70
N ALA A 312 -12.34 21.39 -8.86
CA ALA A 312 -12.77 21.87 -10.17
C ALA A 312 -12.57 23.36 -10.53
N VAL A 313 -11.68 23.62 -11.51
CA VAL A 313 -11.90 24.71 -12.47
C VAL A 313 -11.87 24.12 -13.88
N ASN A 314 -13.06 24.04 -14.47
CA ASN A 314 -13.35 23.53 -15.81
C ASN A 314 -12.77 24.42 -16.91
N GLY A 315 -12.31 23.79 -18.01
CA GLY A 315 -11.84 24.49 -19.22
C GLY A 315 -11.74 23.67 -20.52
N GLY A 316 -12.43 22.52 -20.65
CA GLY A 316 -12.80 21.84 -21.94
C GLY A 316 -11.70 21.14 -22.79
N PRO A 317 -12.07 20.23 -23.73
CA PRO A 317 -13.41 19.77 -24.09
C PRO A 317 -13.77 18.41 -23.51
N THR A 318 -15.04 18.30 -23.13
CA THR A 318 -15.79 17.09 -22.84
C THR A 318 -15.76 16.14 -24.05
N ARG A 319 -15.40 14.88 -23.81
CA ARG A 319 -15.86 13.75 -24.62
C ARG A 319 -16.36 12.66 -23.67
N PHE A 320 -17.66 12.70 -23.39
CA PHE A 320 -18.44 11.53 -23.00
C PHE A 320 -19.08 10.96 -24.25
N VAL A 321 -18.89 9.66 -24.50
CA VAL A 321 -19.83 8.64 -24.99
C VAL A 321 -19.06 7.32 -24.77
N VAL A 322 -19.24 6.59 -23.66
CA VAL A 322 -20.39 5.71 -23.35
C VAL A 322 -20.79 4.88 -24.57
N GLY A 323 -20.03 3.82 -24.83
CA GLY A 323 -20.52 2.71 -25.63
C GLY A 323 -21.50 1.88 -24.81
N ASP A 324 -22.65 2.47 -24.46
CA ASP A 324 -23.79 1.72 -23.96
C ASP A 324 -24.57 1.19 -25.17
N ARG A 325 -24.41 -0.11 -25.42
CA ARG A 325 -25.43 -0.90 -26.07
C ARG A 325 -25.63 -2.17 -25.24
N GLY A 326 -26.40 -2.00 -24.18
CA GLY A 326 -27.30 -3.03 -23.65
C GLY A 326 -26.61 -4.14 -22.89
N ALA A 327 -26.37 -3.90 -21.61
CA ALA A 327 -26.35 -4.94 -20.61
C ALA A 327 -27.07 -4.43 -19.36
N GLU A 328 -28.38 -4.63 -19.32
CA GLU A 328 -29.07 -4.80 -18.05
C GLU A 328 -28.52 -6.08 -17.38
N GLU A 329 -28.35 -6.00 -16.05
CA GLU A 329 -27.92 -7.04 -15.11
C GLU A 329 -26.41 -7.38 -15.04
N GLY A 330 -25.79 -6.99 -13.91
CA GLY A 330 -24.55 -7.58 -13.43
C GLY A 330 -23.70 -6.65 -12.53
N ASP A 331 -24.18 -6.32 -11.33
CA ASP A 331 -23.38 -5.70 -10.26
C ASP A 331 -22.12 -6.53 -9.88
N ASP A 332 -22.04 -7.81 -10.31
CA ASP A 332 -20.93 -8.73 -10.05
C ASP A 332 -19.61 -8.38 -10.78
N ILE A 333 -19.64 -7.56 -11.85
CA ILE A 333 -18.45 -7.33 -12.71
C ILE A 333 -17.49 -6.29 -12.12
N LEU A 334 -18.00 -5.32 -11.36
CA LEU A 334 -17.17 -4.28 -10.72
C LEU A 334 -16.42 -4.80 -9.49
N GLU A 335 -16.91 -5.85 -8.81
CA GLU A 335 -16.25 -6.48 -7.66
C GLU A 335 -15.02 -7.34 -8.05
N ILE A 336 -14.98 -7.86 -9.28
CA ILE A 336 -13.86 -8.71 -9.74
C ILE A 336 -12.63 -7.88 -10.17
N LEU A 337 -12.81 -6.61 -10.53
CA LEU A 337 -11.71 -5.71 -10.92
C LEU A 337 -10.83 -5.26 -9.73
N PHE A 338 -11.29 -5.44 -8.49
CA PHE A 338 -10.55 -5.09 -7.26
C PHE A 338 -9.71 -6.24 -6.64
N GLN A 339 -9.60 -7.38 -7.31
CA GLN A 339 -9.20 -8.65 -6.68
C GLN A 339 -7.68 -8.86 -6.50
N ILE A 340 -6.83 -8.07 -7.16
CA ILE A 340 -5.37 -8.13 -6.89
C ILE A 340 -5.05 -7.26 -5.68
N LYS A 341 -5.05 -7.90 -4.51
CA LYS A 341 -5.05 -7.21 -3.23
C LYS A 341 -3.68 -7.07 -2.56
N ARG A 342 -2.65 -7.84 -2.96
CA ARG A 342 -1.41 -7.93 -2.14
C ARG A 342 -0.11 -8.13 -2.89
N LEU A 343 0.94 -7.46 -2.41
CA LEU A 343 2.35 -7.78 -2.67
C LEU A 343 2.88 -8.72 -1.58
N SER A 344 3.44 -9.86 -1.99
CA SER A 344 4.10 -10.83 -1.12
C SER A 344 5.62 -10.73 -1.29
N LEU A 345 6.29 -10.19 -0.28
CA LEU A 345 7.74 -10.03 -0.23
C LEU A 345 8.39 -11.15 0.59
N TYR A 346 9.43 -11.76 0.04
CA TYR A 346 10.28 -12.74 0.72
C TYR A 346 11.72 -12.22 0.73
N PRO A 347 12.15 -11.52 1.80
CA PRO A 347 13.46 -10.84 1.83
C PRO A 347 14.66 -11.77 1.67
N LYS A 348 14.50 -13.06 2.02
CA LYS A 348 15.54 -14.10 1.89
C LYS A 348 15.15 -15.20 0.90
N GLY A 349 14.18 -14.93 0.03
CA GLY A 349 13.63 -15.88 -0.91
C GLY A 349 12.65 -16.90 -0.30
N ILE A 350 12.00 -17.68 -1.16
CA ILE A 350 11.03 -18.71 -0.75
C ILE A 350 11.76 -20.03 -0.45
N LYS A 351 11.57 -20.58 0.77
CA LYS A 351 12.20 -21.83 1.25
C LYS A 351 12.00 -23.07 0.35
N LYS A 352 10.95 -23.11 -0.49
CA LYS A 352 10.68 -24.22 -1.42
C LYS A 352 11.71 -24.33 -2.55
N ASN A 353 12.46 -23.26 -2.83
CA ASN A 353 13.58 -23.28 -3.75
C ASN A 353 14.85 -23.04 -2.91
N VAL A 354 15.82 -23.95 -2.98
CA VAL A 354 17.08 -23.97 -2.20
C VAL A 354 18.04 -22.79 -2.52
N MET A 355 17.52 -21.71 -3.07
CA MET A 355 18.30 -20.61 -3.65
C MET A 355 18.40 -19.45 -2.66
N ASN A 356 19.31 -19.60 -1.69
CA ASN A 356 19.71 -18.52 -0.79
C ASN A 356 20.41 -17.42 -1.61
N GLY A 357 20.02 -16.15 -1.42
CA GLY A 357 20.76 -14.99 -1.98
C GLY A 357 19.97 -14.03 -2.86
N HIS A 358 18.64 -14.20 -3.01
CA HIS A 358 17.79 -13.22 -3.71
C HIS A 358 16.56 -12.87 -2.87
N ILE A 359 16.09 -11.64 -3.05
CA ILE A 359 14.73 -11.23 -2.68
C ILE A 359 13.76 -11.85 -3.71
N SER A 360 12.65 -12.38 -3.23
CA SER A 360 11.54 -12.77 -4.10
C SER A 360 10.34 -11.86 -3.88
N LEU A 361 9.66 -11.48 -4.97
CA LEU A 361 8.50 -10.59 -4.94
C LEU A 361 7.39 -11.16 -5.81
N TYR A 362 6.18 -11.20 -5.26
CA TYR A 362 5.00 -11.75 -5.93
C TYR A 362 3.79 -10.84 -5.76
N LEU A 363 2.97 -10.83 -6.80
CA LEU A 363 1.61 -10.31 -6.80
C LEU A 363 0.66 -11.46 -6.41
N ALA A 364 -0.29 -11.18 -5.52
CA ALA A 364 -1.19 -12.18 -4.96
C ALA A 364 -2.63 -11.67 -4.92
N ILE A 365 -3.56 -12.58 -5.24
CA ILE A 365 -4.99 -12.46 -4.92
C ILE A 365 -5.19 -13.10 -3.55
N THR A 366 -5.76 -12.35 -2.62
CA THR A 366 -6.12 -12.82 -1.28
C THR A 366 -7.63 -13.06 -1.19
N GLU A 367 -8.10 -13.70 -0.12
CA GLU A 367 -9.54 -14.01 0.08
C GLU A 367 -10.15 -14.85 -1.04
N THR A 368 -9.38 -15.78 -1.60
CA THR A 368 -9.85 -16.67 -2.68
C THR A 368 -11.02 -17.58 -2.29
N GLU A 369 -11.33 -17.67 -0.99
CA GLU A 369 -12.46 -18.42 -0.46
C GLU A 369 -13.78 -17.65 -0.56
N GLU A 370 -13.72 -16.32 -0.65
CA GLU A 370 -14.89 -15.44 -0.87
C GLU A 370 -15.18 -15.27 -2.36
N LEU A 371 -14.24 -15.71 -3.22
CA LEU A 371 -14.39 -15.65 -4.65
C LEU A 371 -15.31 -16.77 -5.17
N PRO A 372 -16.09 -16.52 -6.24
CA PRO A 372 -16.91 -17.55 -6.86
C PRO A 372 -16.09 -18.78 -7.26
N LEU A 373 -16.69 -19.97 -7.10
CA LEU A 373 -16.06 -21.23 -7.54
C LEU A 373 -15.64 -21.16 -9.01
N GLY A 374 -14.36 -21.41 -9.29
CA GLY A 374 -13.79 -21.35 -10.64
C GLY A 374 -13.48 -19.94 -11.13
N TRP A 375 -13.31 -18.98 -10.22
CA TRP A 375 -12.85 -17.63 -10.53
C TRP A 375 -11.53 -17.65 -11.31
N GLU A 376 -11.38 -16.66 -12.18
CA GLU A 376 -10.18 -16.49 -12.99
C GLU A 376 -9.94 -15.01 -13.24
N VAL A 377 -8.73 -14.54 -12.90
CA VAL A 377 -8.29 -13.18 -13.23
C VAL A 377 -7.07 -13.29 -14.13
N ASN A 378 -7.15 -12.72 -15.32
CA ASN A 378 -6.00 -12.62 -16.22
C ASN A 378 -5.40 -11.23 -16.07
N ALA A 379 -4.12 -11.13 -15.71
CA ALA A 379 -3.46 -9.84 -15.54
C ALA A 379 -2.03 -9.90 -16.06
N SER A 380 -1.59 -8.85 -16.75
CA SER A 380 -0.17 -8.57 -16.91
C SER A 380 0.27 -7.61 -15.81
N PHE A 381 1.51 -7.71 -15.38
CA PHE A 381 2.03 -6.83 -14.34
C PHE A 381 3.53 -6.61 -14.48
N LYS A 382 3.98 -5.53 -13.86
CA LYS A 382 5.39 -5.24 -13.62
C LYS A 382 5.60 -5.12 -12.12
N LEU A 383 6.71 -5.67 -11.63
CA LEU A 383 7.13 -5.49 -10.24
C LEU A 383 8.34 -4.58 -10.21
N PHE A 384 8.43 -3.70 -9.23
CA PHE A 384 9.52 -2.74 -9.17
C PHE A 384 10.04 -2.51 -7.75
N VAL A 385 11.28 -2.05 -7.68
CA VAL A 385 11.95 -1.57 -6.47
C VAL A 385 12.57 -0.22 -6.76
N PHE A 386 12.43 0.69 -5.81
CA PHE A 386 12.87 2.07 -5.95
C PHE A 386 14.35 2.21 -5.57
N ASP A 387 15.16 2.73 -6.51
CA ASP A 387 16.50 3.25 -6.25
C ASP A 387 16.37 4.67 -5.72
N GLN A 388 16.51 4.81 -4.40
CA GLN A 388 16.36 6.05 -3.66
C GLN A 388 17.55 7.01 -3.85
N VAL A 389 18.66 6.56 -4.43
CA VAL A 389 19.84 7.40 -4.67
C VAL A 389 19.78 8.03 -6.06
N ARG A 390 19.34 7.27 -7.07
CA ARG A 390 19.22 7.74 -8.46
C ARG A 390 17.86 8.31 -8.81
N ASP A 391 16.88 8.16 -7.91
CA ASP A 391 15.47 8.52 -8.14
C ASP A 391 14.87 7.79 -9.35
N GLU A 392 15.19 6.49 -9.47
CA GLU A 392 14.75 5.61 -10.57
C GLU A 392 14.13 4.31 -10.04
N TYR A 393 13.34 3.62 -10.86
CA TYR A 393 12.77 2.32 -10.51
C TYR A 393 13.43 1.19 -11.30
N LEU A 394 14.01 0.21 -10.60
CA LEU A 394 14.32 -1.06 -11.22
C LEU A 394 13.01 -1.82 -11.43
N THR A 395 12.64 -2.01 -12.70
CA THR A 395 11.41 -2.70 -13.09
C THR A 395 11.72 -4.07 -13.65
N VAL A 396 11.06 -5.09 -13.08
CA VAL A 396 11.13 -6.49 -13.51
C VAL A 396 9.76 -6.90 -14.05
N GLN A 397 9.76 -7.42 -15.26
CA GLN A 397 8.57 -7.91 -15.95
C GLN A 397 8.92 -9.11 -16.82
N ASP A 398 7.91 -9.88 -17.23
CA ASP A 398 8.09 -10.97 -18.17
C ASP A 398 8.57 -10.47 -19.55
N ALA A 399 9.42 -11.27 -20.20
CA ALA A 399 9.99 -10.96 -21.51
C ALA A 399 8.88 -10.71 -22.55
N GLY A 400 9.08 -9.70 -23.42
CA GLY A 400 8.09 -9.32 -24.44
C GLY A 400 7.06 -8.27 -24.02
N GLY A 401 7.22 -7.62 -22.86
CA GLY A 401 6.36 -6.50 -22.44
C GLY A 401 5.22 -6.84 -21.49
N GLY A 402 5.34 -7.96 -20.75
CA GLY A 402 4.37 -8.39 -19.75
C GLY A 402 3.46 -9.51 -20.24
N ALA A 403 3.88 -10.76 -20.02
CA ALA A 403 3.04 -11.93 -20.25
C ALA A 403 1.77 -11.85 -19.39
N ILE A 404 0.63 -12.24 -19.97
CA ILE A 404 -0.63 -12.33 -19.23
C ILE A 404 -0.54 -13.55 -18.31
N ARG A 405 -0.67 -13.32 -17.01
CA ARG A 405 -0.70 -14.34 -15.97
C ARG A 405 -2.14 -14.64 -15.59
N ARG A 406 -2.46 -15.93 -15.52
CA ARG A 406 -3.78 -16.44 -15.14
C ARG A 406 -3.78 -16.77 -13.65
N PHE A 407 -4.46 -15.94 -12.86
CA PHE A 407 -4.74 -16.18 -11.45
C PHE A 407 -6.02 -17.01 -11.32
N ASN A 408 -6.01 -18.01 -10.45
CA ASN A 408 -7.16 -18.88 -10.13
C ASN A 408 -6.92 -19.60 -8.80
N ASP A 409 -7.84 -20.48 -8.41
CA ASP A 409 -7.76 -21.31 -7.19
C ASP A 409 -6.44 -22.08 -7.03
N ILE A 410 -5.83 -22.49 -8.15
CA ILE A 410 -4.57 -23.25 -8.15
C ILE A 410 -3.37 -22.31 -8.05
N ASN A 411 -3.41 -21.18 -8.76
CA ASN A 411 -2.31 -20.24 -8.91
C ASN A 411 -2.75 -18.83 -8.51
N SER A 412 -2.93 -18.58 -7.22
CA SER A 412 -3.32 -17.27 -6.69
C SER A 412 -2.15 -16.27 -6.57
N LYS A 413 -0.92 -16.69 -6.89
CA LYS A 413 0.30 -15.87 -6.78
C LYS A 413 1.19 -15.98 -8.01
N TRP A 414 1.63 -14.85 -8.53
CA TRP A 414 2.56 -14.77 -9.66
C TRP A 414 3.64 -13.73 -9.39
N GLY A 415 4.88 -13.99 -9.81
CA GLY A 415 6.00 -13.10 -9.52
C GLY A 415 7.36 -13.70 -9.84
N PHE A 416 8.40 -13.11 -9.25
CA PHE A 416 9.79 -13.43 -9.55
C PHE A 416 10.49 -13.98 -8.30
N ALA A 417 10.89 -15.26 -8.37
CA ALA A 417 11.69 -15.89 -7.31
C ALA A 417 13.07 -15.22 -7.16
N LYS A 418 13.65 -14.77 -8.27
CA LYS A 418 14.91 -14.03 -8.34
C LYS A 418 14.61 -12.59 -8.77
N PHE A 419 13.94 -11.83 -7.91
CA PHE A 419 13.57 -10.46 -8.22
C PHE A 419 14.80 -9.52 -8.17
N LEU A 420 15.55 -9.57 -7.06
CA LEU A 420 16.78 -8.78 -6.87
C LEU A 420 17.79 -9.57 -6.03
N PRO A 421 19.08 -9.68 -6.43
CA PRO A 421 20.11 -10.28 -5.59
C PRO A 421 20.25 -9.54 -4.26
N LEU A 422 20.46 -10.29 -3.17
CA LEU A 422 20.50 -9.72 -1.82
C LEU A 422 21.73 -8.82 -1.63
N ASP A 423 22.87 -9.18 -2.23
CA ASP A 423 24.09 -8.37 -2.17
C ASP A 423 23.90 -7.03 -2.89
N THR A 424 23.20 -7.03 -4.04
CA THR A 424 22.82 -5.81 -4.76
C THR A 424 21.84 -4.96 -3.96
N PHE A 425 20.86 -5.57 -3.28
CA PHE A 425 19.92 -4.84 -2.44
C PHE A 425 20.59 -4.17 -1.23
N ASN A 426 21.55 -4.85 -0.61
CA ASN A 426 22.26 -4.36 0.58
C ASN A 426 23.44 -3.42 0.26
N ASP A 427 23.88 -3.35 -0.99
CA ASP A 427 24.89 -2.38 -1.42
C ASP A 427 24.30 -0.97 -1.42
N ALA A 428 24.78 -0.13 -0.48
CA ALA A 428 24.31 1.24 -0.29
C ALA A 428 24.46 2.10 -1.56
N SER A 429 25.40 1.78 -2.45
CA SER A 429 25.61 2.49 -3.72
C SER A 429 24.53 2.21 -4.78
N GLN A 430 23.71 1.17 -4.56
CA GLN A 430 22.58 0.83 -5.42
C GLN A 430 21.28 1.53 -5.02
N GLY A 431 21.21 2.15 -3.83
CA GLY A 431 20.08 2.96 -3.40
C GLY A 431 18.77 2.22 -3.09
N TYR A 432 18.72 0.90 -3.18
CA TYR A 432 17.49 0.12 -2.90
C TYR A 432 17.14 0.04 -1.40
N LEU A 433 18.15 0.10 -0.53
CA LEU A 433 18.02 0.14 0.92
C LEU A 433 18.76 1.37 1.46
N VAL A 434 18.02 2.39 1.90
CA VAL A 434 18.56 3.64 2.44
C VAL A 434 17.95 3.84 3.83
N ASN A 435 18.78 4.04 4.85
CA ASN A 435 18.35 4.22 6.24
C ASN A 435 17.37 3.14 6.75
N ASN A 436 17.62 1.87 6.38
CA ASN A 436 16.73 0.73 6.65
C ASN A 436 15.32 0.83 6.03
N CYS A 437 15.14 1.72 5.06
CA CYS A 437 13.90 1.88 4.30
C CYS A 437 14.09 1.41 2.85
N CYS A 438 13.05 0.77 2.31
CA CYS A 438 13.00 0.34 0.91
C CYS A 438 11.56 0.44 0.42
N VAL A 439 11.38 0.60 -0.90
CA VAL A 439 10.07 0.75 -1.53
C VAL A 439 9.96 -0.25 -2.67
N PHE A 440 8.97 -1.14 -2.57
CA PHE A 440 8.57 -2.06 -3.63
C PHE A 440 7.18 -1.68 -4.14
N GLY A 441 6.87 -2.04 -5.38
CA GLY A 441 5.54 -1.87 -5.91
C GLY A 441 5.24 -2.76 -7.10
N ALA A 442 4.01 -2.64 -7.57
CA ALA A 442 3.52 -3.35 -8.73
C ALA A 442 2.69 -2.40 -9.60
N GLU A 443 2.83 -2.54 -10.91
CA GLU A 443 1.92 -1.96 -11.89
C GLU A 443 1.13 -3.12 -12.50
N VAL A 444 -0.20 -3.08 -12.44
CA VAL A 444 -1.06 -4.22 -12.75
C VAL A 444 -2.10 -3.82 -13.78
N PHE A 445 -2.21 -4.62 -14.83
CA PHE A 445 -3.19 -4.45 -15.90
C PHE A 445 -4.04 -5.71 -15.99
N VAL A 446 -5.31 -5.60 -15.59
CA VAL A 446 -6.28 -6.70 -15.68
C VAL A 446 -6.84 -6.77 -17.09
N HIS A 447 -6.88 -7.97 -17.67
CA HIS A 447 -7.41 -8.26 -18.99
C HIS A 447 -8.77 -8.94 -18.85
N GLU A 448 -9.81 -8.29 -19.38
CA GLU A 448 -11.16 -8.82 -19.36
C GLU A 448 -11.31 -10.02 -20.31
N ARG A 449 -11.97 -11.08 -19.83
CA ARG A 449 -12.47 -12.17 -20.68
C ARG A 449 -13.98 -12.25 -20.56
N SER A 450 -14.67 -11.88 -21.63
CA SER A 450 -16.11 -12.11 -21.78
C SER A 450 -16.37 -13.59 -22.09
N VAL A 451 -16.47 -14.44 -21.07
CA VAL A 451 -16.93 -15.83 -21.22
C VAL A 451 -17.98 -16.14 -20.16
N LYS A 452 -19.24 -16.33 -20.57
CA LYS A 452 -20.30 -16.90 -19.73
C LYS A 452 -19.91 -18.34 -19.35
N ARG A 453 -19.79 -18.64 -18.05
CA ARG A 453 -19.57 -20.00 -17.54
C ARG A 453 -20.79 -20.44 -16.73
N GLN A 454 -21.18 -21.69 -16.89
CA GLN A 454 -22.24 -22.33 -16.13
C GLN A 454 -21.57 -23.26 -15.10
N CYS A 455 -21.85 -23.06 -13.82
CA CYS A 455 -21.36 -23.95 -12.76
C CYS A 455 -22.48 -24.91 -12.36
N LEU A 456 -22.15 -26.20 -12.23
CA LEU A 456 -23.07 -27.25 -11.79
C LEU A 456 -22.64 -27.67 -10.38
N SER A 457 -23.41 -27.27 -9.36
CA SER A 457 -23.24 -27.74 -7.99
C SER A 457 -24.14 -28.95 -7.74
N PHE A 458 -23.56 -30.06 -7.29
CA PHE A 458 -24.31 -31.21 -6.81
C PHE A 458 -24.57 -31.06 -5.30
N ILE A 459 -25.83 -30.89 -4.91
CA ILE A 459 -26.22 -30.89 -3.50
C ILE A 459 -26.32 -32.35 -3.03
N LYS A 460 -25.49 -32.72 -2.05
CA LYS A 460 -25.57 -34.04 -1.41
C LYS A 460 -26.47 -33.90 -0.18
N GLU A 461 -27.61 -34.59 -0.20
CA GLU A 461 -28.68 -34.53 0.83
C GLU A 461 -29.40 -33.16 0.92
N PRO A 462 -30.19 -32.78 -0.10
CA PRO A 462 -30.98 -31.55 -0.04
C PRO A 462 -32.08 -31.63 1.05
N ASP A 463 -32.31 -30.51 1.72
CA ASP A 463 -33.43 -30.34 2.66
C ASP A 463 -34.77 -30.60 1.95
N ASN A 464 -35.74 -31.20 2.65
CA ASN A 464 -37.04 -31.61 2.10
C ASN A 464 -36.99 -32.61 0.91
N SER A 465 -35.94 -33.45 0.82
CA SER A 465 -35.79 -34.48 -0.23
C SER A 465 -36.88 -35.57 -0.31
N THR A 466 -37.92 -35.52 0.54
CA THR A 466 -39.00 -36.52 0.57
C THR A 466 -40.39 -35.88 0.56
N LEU A 467 -41.18 -36.16 -0.48
CA LEU A 467 -42.62 -35.86 -0.54
C LEU A 467 -43.43 -37.07 -0.07
N THR A 468 -44.37 -36.88 0.85
CA THR A 468 -45.37 -37.88 1.20
C THR A 468 -46.73 -37.47 0.65
N TRP A 469 -47.22 -38.17 -0.38
CA TRP A 469 -48.55 -37.94 -0.96
C TRP A 469 -49.56 -38.96 -0.42
N LYS A 470 -50.59 -38.48 0.29
CA LYS A 470 -51.68 -39.31 0.79
C LYS A 470 -52.91 -39.15 -0.10
N ILE A 471 -53.29 -40.22 -0.80
CA ILE A 471 -54.50 -40.26 -1.63
C ILE A 471 -55.63 -40.88 -0.83
N GLU A 472 -56.61 -40.06 -0.45
CA GLU A 472 -57.80 -40.53 0.24
C GLU A 472 -58.86 -40.96 -0.78
N ARG A 473 -59.54 -42.09 -0.52
CA ARG A 473 -60.57 -42.66 -1.41
C ARG A 473 -60.06 -43.02 -2.81
N PHE A 474 -58.91 -43.66 -2.91
CA PHE A 474 -58.29 -44.10 -4.18
C PHE A 474 -59.27 -44.83 -5.14
N SER A 475 -60.21 -45.61 -4.62
CA SER A 475 -61.20 -46.36 -5.40
C SER A 475 -62.21 -45.50 -6.18
N THR A 476 -62.24 -44.18 -5.96
CA THR A 476 -63.10 -43.25 -6.69
C THR A 476 -62.38 -42.48 -7.80
N LEU A 477 -61.09 -42.75 -8.03
CA LEU A 477 -60.31 -42.16 -9.13
C LEU A 477 -60.71 -42.82 -10.47
N ASN A 478 -60.97 -42.00 -11.48
CA ASN A 478 -61.52 -42.41 -12.79
C ASN A 478 -60.80 -41.77 -14.00
N GLU A 479 -59.80 -40.93 -13.77
CA GLU A 479 -58.98 -40.32 -14.81
C GLU A 479 -57.70 -41.14 -15.08
N GLU A 480 -57.07 -40.89 -16.21
CA GLU A 480 -55.89 -41.63 -16.70
C GLU A 480 -54.61 -41.36 -15.88
N TYR A 481 -54.48 -40.16 -15.30
CA TYR A 481 -53.39 -39.80 -14.39
C TYR A 481 -53.78 -38.63 -13.47
N TYR A 482 -53.10 -38.52 -12.32
CA TYR A 482 -53.29 -37.47 -11.33
C TYR A 482 -51.93 -36.95 -10.86
N PHE A 483 -51.82 -35.65 -10.62
CA PHE A 483 -50.61 -35.02 -10.08
C PHE A 483 -50.69 -34.87 -8.56
N SER A 484 -49.55 -34.97 -7.88
CA SER A 484 -49.43 -34.50 -6.50
C SER A 484 -49.49 -32.97 -6.45
N GLN A 485 -49.49 -32.41 -5.24
CA GLN A 485 -49.15 -30.99 -5.10
C GLN A 485 -47.68 -30.78 -5.50
N GLU A 486 -47.40 -29.61 -6.09
CA GLU A 486 -46.04 -29.19 -6.40
C GLU A 486 -45.21 -29.12 -5.13
N PHE A 487 -43.95 -29.53 -5.20
CA PHE A 487 -43.04 -29.45 -4.07
C PHE A 487 -41.64 -29.05 -4.49
N THR A 488 -40.96 -28.33 -3.59
CA THR A 488 -39.64 -27.76 -3.88
C THR A 488 -38.56 -28.61 -3.21
N VAL A 489 -37.55 -29.01 -4.00
CA VAL A 489 -36.34 -29.69 -3.51
C VAL A 489 -35.14 -28.92 -4.04
N GLY A 490 -34.35 -28.33 -3.12
CA GLY A 490 -33.35 -27.33 -3.50
C GLY A 490 -34.02 -26.09 -4.11
N ASP A 491 -33.50 -25.60 -5.24
CA ASP A 491 -34.04 -24.42 -5.95
C ASP A 491 -35.04 -24.78 -7.06
N SER A 492 -35.40 -26.05 -7.20
CA SER A 492 -36.27 -26.57 -8.25
C SER A 492 -37.64 -26.97 -7.70
N THR A 493 -38.70 -26.65 -8.46
CA THR A 493 -40.08 -27.05 -8.17
C THR A 493 -40.45 -28.24 -9.05
N TRP A 494 -41.01 -29.29 -8.44
CA TRP A 494 -41.28 -30.61 -9.03
C TRP A 494 -42.76 -30.97 -8.98
#